data_AF-A0A8T5UN57-F1
#
_entry.id   AF-A0A8T5UN57-F1
#
_cell.length_a   1.000
_cell.length_b   1.000
_cell.length_c   1.000
_cell.angle_alpha   90.00
_cell.angle_beta   90.00
_cell.angle_gamma   90.00
#
_symmetry.space_group_name_H-M   'P 1'
#
loop_
_entity.id
_entity.type
_entity.pdbx_description
1 polymer ?
#
loop_
_entity_poly.entity_id
_entity_poly.type
_entity_poly.pdbx_seq_one_letter_code
_entity_poly.pdbx_strand_id
1 'polypeptide(L)'
;MTPENSSEANEILKEIMKDIEGKFGIICLNCLMVRSRFKEIYDFMNRHNIPFPEGENLSKLEILDHISIFFFNQFQKSPTLKKQFKTPIMYIGDFITTDDVIGDYLKRFDFISKKELIDAFADYCADYGISVYSTEDIKDYSLDLYLIKKKPFLRTEAVFVRTGEEMTEENYKNTFYLINEASKLAVWTVFVTTPRGVCKIGLDRLKRDMENLNAWLYV
;
A
#
# COMPACT_ATOMS: atom_id res chain seq x y z
N MET A 1 -10.09 23.90 -19.54
CA MET A 1 -11.25 22.97 -19.53
C MET A 1 -12.55 23.74 -19.62
N THR A 2 -13.50 23.31 -20.46
CA THR A 2 -14.88 23.85 -20.52
C THR A 2 -15.71 23.35 -19.33
N PRO A 3 -16.80 24.04 -18.95
CA PRO A 3 -17.64 23.65 -17.80
C PRO A 3 -18.20 22.23 -17.90
N GLU A 4 -18.55 21.77 -19.10
CA GLU A 4 -19.06 20.42 -19.38
C GLU A 4 -17.98 19.35 -19.13
N ASN A 5 -16.73 19.60 -19.53
CA ASN A 5 -15.60 18.69 -19.27
C ASN A 5 -15.24 18.60 -17.77
N SER A 6 -15.57 19.62 -16.97
CA SER A 6 -15.32 19.61 -15.53
C SER A 6 -16.30 18.71 -14.76
N SER A 7 -17.56 18.60 -15.24
CA SER A 7 -18.57 17.74 -14.61
C SER A 7 -18.27 16.27 -14.83
N GLU A 8 -17.93 15.88 -16.07
CA GLU A 8 -17.57 14.50 -16.42
C GLU A 8 -16.29 14.05 -15.70
N ALA A 9 -15.27 14.92 -15.64
CA ALA A 9 -14.04 14.64 -14.88
C ALA A 9 -14.32 14.36 -13.40
N ASN A 10 -15.20 15.15 -12.78
CA ASN A 10 -15.59 14.95 -11.37
C ASN A 10 -16.36 13.65 -11.14
N GLU A 11 -17.17 13.20 -12.11
CA GLU A 11 -17.88 11.92 -12.03
C GLU A 11 -16.91 10.74 -12.14
N ILE A 12 -15.94 10.80 -13.06
CA ILE A 12 -14.89 9.79 -13.19
C ILE A 12 -14.08 9.69 -11.89
N LEU A 13 -13.67 10.83 -11.31
CA LEU A 13 -12.94 10.84 -10.05
C LEU A 13 -13.76 10.24 -8.90
N LYS A 14 -15.07 10.51 -8.84
CA LYS A 14 -15.96 9.86 -7.85
C LYS A 14 -16.05 8.35 -8.05
N GLU A 15 -16.10 7.87 -9.29
CA GLU A 15 -16.12 6.43 -9.58
C GLU A 15 -14.80 5.76 -9.14
N ILE A 16 -13.67 6.39 -9.47
CA ILE A 16 -12.34 6.00 -9.00
C ILE A 16 -12.29 5.94 -7.48
N MET A 17 -12.78 6.99 -6.79
CA MET A 17 -12.79 7.06 -5.32
C MET A 17 -13.70 6.02 -4.68
N LYS A 18 -14.88 5.76 -5.25
CA LYS A 18 -15.80 4.73 -4.78
C LYS A 18 -15.20 3.32 -4.92
N ASP A 19 -14.43 3.10 -5.98
CA ASP A 19 -13.69 1.85 -6.17
C ASP A 19 -12.54 1.70 -5.15
N ILE A 20 -12.07 2.78 -4.54
CA ILE A 20 -11.00 2.79 -3.53
C ILE A 20 -11.56 2.74 -2.11
N GLU A 21 -12.79 3.20 -1.88
CA GLU A 21 -13.41 3.28 -0.55
C GLU A 21 -13.41 1.91 0.16
N GLY A 22 -12.70 1.82 1.30
CA GLY A 22 -12.51 0.58 2.06
C GLY A 22 -11.43 -0.38 1.54
N LYS A 23 -10.72 -0.05 0.46
CA LYS A 23 -9.58 -0.81 -0.08
C LYS A 23 -8.25 -0.14 0.32
N PHE A 24 -7.62 -0.66 1.38
CA PHE A 24 -6.27 -0.27 1.79
C PHE A 24 -5.22 -0.86 0.84
N GLY A 25 -4.22 -0.07 0.41
CA GLY A 25 -3.06 -0.56 -0.36
C GLY A 25 -2.93 -0.07 -1.81
N ILE A 26 -3.79 0.85 -2.27
CA ILE A 26 -3.63 1.47 -3.59
C ILE A 26 -2.85 2.77 -3.43
N ILE A 27 -1.73 2.87 -4.14
CA ILE A 27 -0.85 4.03 -4.35
C ILE A 27 -1.21 5.23 -3.47
N CYS A 28 -0.36 5.54 -2.49
CA CYS A 28 -0.47 6.79 -1.77
C CYS A 28 -0.20 7.95 -2.75
N LEU A 29 -1.27 8.48 -3.37
CA LEU A 29 -1.24 9.67 -4.22
C LEU A 29 -0.59 10.83 -3.46
N ASN A 30 -0.76 10.88 -2.13
CA ASN A 30 -0.08 11.80 -1.24
C ASN A 30 1.46 11.70 -1.33
N CYS A 31 2.02 10.49 -1.46
CA CYS A 31 3.46 10.29 -1.62
C CYS A 31 3.95 10.85 -2.96
N LEU A 32 3.21 10.57 -4.04
CA LEU A 32 3.50 11.13 -5.36
C LEU A 32 3.44 12.66 -5.32
N MET A 33 2.38 13.24 -4.72
CA MET A 33 2.23 14.69 -4.58
C MET A 33 3.38 15.33 -3.80
N VAL A 34 3.76 14.76 -2.65
CA VAL A 34 4.76 15.37 -1.78
C VAL A 34 6.17 15.23 -2.36
N ARG A 35 6.53 14.05 -2.87
CA ARG A 35 7.94 13.73 -3.16
C ARG A 35 8.34 13.83 -4.62
N SER A 36 7.44 13.63 -5.58
CA SER A 36 7.78 13.80 -6.99
C SER A 36 7.85 15.28 -7.36
N ARG A 37 8.80 15.66 -8.21
CA ARG A 37 8.86 17.02 -8.78
C ARG A 37 7.89 17.13 -9.95
N PHE A 38 7.35 18.32 -10.21
CA PHE A 38 6.52 18.57 -11.40
C PHE A 38 7.17 18.06 -12.68
N LYS A 39 8.48 18.29 -12.84
CA LYS A 39 9.26 17.77 -13.97
C LYS A 39 9.11 16.26 -14.15
N GLU A 40 9.18 15.48 -13.07
CA GLU A 40 9.12 14.02 -13.15
C GLU A 40 7.72 13.52 -13.47
N ILE A 41 6.68 14.20 -12.96
CA ILE A 41 5.29 13.95 -13.32
C ILE A 41 5.07 14.24 -14.82
N TYR A 42 5.60 15.36 -15.31
CA TYR A 42 5.51 15.71 -16.74
C TYR A 42 6.33 14.77 -17.63
N ASP A 43 7.51 14.36 -17.19
CA ASP A 43 8.32 13.37 -17.90
C ASP A 43 7.59 12.02 -17.97
N PHE A 44 6.88 11.63 -16.90
CA PHE A 44 6.00 10.46 -16.91
C PHE A 44 4.87 10.60 -17.92
N MET A 45 4.19 11.74 -17.95
CA MET A 45 3.14 12.01 -18.94
C MET A 45 3.67 11.90 -20.37
N ASN A 46 4.85 12.45 -20.65
CA ASN A 46 5.50 12.33 -21.95
C ASN A 46 5.77 10.86 -22.33
N ARG A 47 6.35 10.06 -21.42
CA ARG A 47 6.66 8.64 -21.69
C ARG A 47 5.41 7.83 -22.02
N HIS A 48 4.29 8.14 -21.37
CA HIS A 48 3.02 7.43 -21.54
C HIS A 48 2.08 8.09 -22.54
N ASN A 49 2.56 9.09 -23.30
CA ASN A 49 1.76 9.85 -24.28
C ASN A 49 0.47 10.44 -23.69
N ILE A 50 0.51 10.87 -22.43
CA ILE A 50 -0.59 11.55 -21.75
C ILE A 50 -0.57 13.02 -22.19
N PRO A 51 -1.65 13.53 -22.81
CA PRO A 51 -1.73 14.93 -23.19
C PRO A 51 -1.57 15.84 -21.97
N PHE A 52 -0.88 16.98 -22.12
CA PHE A 52 -0.78 17.94 -21.04
C PHE A 52 -2.13 18.64 -20.78
N PRO A 53 -2.54 18.81 -19.51
CA PRO A 53 -3.74 19.57 -19.18
C PRO A 53 -3.58 21.05 -19.56
N GLU A 54 -4.65 21.63 -20.09
CA GLU A 54 -4.71 23.05 -20.42
C GLU A 54 -4.97 23.88 -19.16
N GLY A 55 -4.02 24.74 -18.78
CA GLY A 55 -4.16 25.67 -17.67
C GLY A 55 -2.80 26.23 -17.21
N GLU A 56 -2.81 27.45 -16.67
CA GLU A 56 -1.64 28.02 -15.99
C GLU A 56 -1.66 27.64 -14.49
N ASN A 57 -0.49 27.41 -13.90
CA ASN A 57 -0.29 27.17 -12.47
C ASN A 57 -1.07 25.97 -11.87
N LEU A 58 -1.22 24.89 -12.63
CA LEU A 58 -1.84 23.66 -12.13
C LEU A 58 -1.07 23.08 -10.93
N SER A 59 -1.81 22.71 -9.89
CA SER A 59 -1.29 21.97 -8.75
C SER A 59 -0.91 20.54 -9.15
N LYS A 60 -0.04 19.90 -8.36
CA LYS A 60 0.29 18.47 -8.59
C LYS A 60 -0.93 17.56 -8.49
N LEU A 61 -1.88 17.90 -7.60
CA LEU A 61 -3.10 17.14 -7.45
C LEU A 61 -3.90 17.14 -8.76
N GLU A 62 -4.11 18.31 -9.36
CA GLU A 62 -4.84 18.45 -10.63
C GLU A 62 -4.15 17.68 -11.77
N ILE A 63 -2.81 17.65 -11.78
CA ILE A 63 -2.05 16.87 -12.77
C ILE A 63 -2.23 15.35 -12.54
N LEU A 64 -2.22 14.90 -11.29
CA LEU A 64 -2.44 13.49 -10.95
C LEU A 64 -3.88 13.04 -11.22
N ASP A 65 -4.86 13.91 -10.98
CA ASP A 65 -6.26 13.68 -11.33
C ASP A 65 -6.39 13.52 -12.86
N HIS A 66 -5.73 14.38 -13.64
CA HIS A 66 -5.68 14.28 -15.09
C HIS A 66 -5.05 12.96 -15.58
N ILE A 67 -3.95 12.53 -14.97
CA ILE A 67 -3.31 11.23 -15.25
C ILE A 67 -4.29 10.08 -14.94
N SER A 68 -4.98 10.15 -13.80
CA SER A 68 -5.92 9.11 -13.36
C SER A 68 -7.11 8.99 -14.31
N ILE A 69 -7.68 10.12 -14.74
CA ILE A 69 -8.76 10.19 -15.73
C ILE A 69 -8.32 9.63 -17.08
N PHE A 70 -7.10 9.95 -17.53
CA PHE A 70 -6.57 9.43 -18.79
C PHE A 70 -6.52 7.90 -18.81
N PHE A 71 -5.92 7.29 -17.79
CA PHE A 71 -5.82 5.84 -17.70
C PHE A 71 -7.17 5.17 -17.48
N PHE A 72 -8.07 5.78 -16.69
CA PHE A 72 -9.44 5.30 -16.55
C PHE A 72 -10.14 5.23 -17.91
N ASN A 73 -10.04 6.29 -18.71
CA ASN A 73 -10.63 6.34 -20.05
C ASN A 73 -10.00 5.31 -21.00
N GLN A 74 -8.69 5.08 -20.94
CA GLN A 74 -8.05 4.00 -21.70
C GLN A 74 -8.61 2.63 -21.32
N PHE A 75 -8.71 2.35 -20.01
CA PHE A 75 -9.26 1.10 -19.50
C PHE A 75 -10.69 0.88 -19.98
N GLN A 76 -11.54 1.91 -19.92
CA GLN A 76 -12.94 1.80 -20.35
C GLN A 76 -13.07 1.48 -21.84
N LYS A 77 -12.21 2.05 -22.67
CA LYS A 77 -12.22 1.89 -24.14
C LYS A 77 -11.57 0.60 -24.64
N SER A 78 -10.78 -0.10 -23.81
CA SER A 78 -10.02 -1.27 -24.24
C SER A 78 -10.55 -2.59 -23.64
N PRO A 79 -11.19 -3.45 -24.44
CA PRO A 79 -11.59 -4.80 -24.01
C PRO A 79 -10.42 -5.68 -23.59
N THR A 80 -9.23 -5.44 -24.15
CA THR A 80 -8.01 -6.17 -23.80
C THR A 80 -7.57 -5.83 -22.38
N LEU A 81 -7.57 -4.54 -22.01
CA LEU A 81 -7.23 -4.11 -20.65
C LEU A 81 -8.23 -4.66 -19.63
N LYS A 82 -9.53 -4.70 -19.97
CA LYS A 82 -10.58 -5.30 -19.13
C LYS A 82 -10.43 -6.81 -18.91
N LYS A 83 -9.70 -7.52 -19.79
CA LYS A 83 -9.34 -8.94 -19.59
C LYS A 83 -8.10 -9.13 -18.73
N GLN A 84 -7.15 -8.18 -18.80
CA GLN A 84 -5.89 -8.24 -18.08
C GLN A 84 -6.03 -7.75 -16.63
N PHE A 85 -6.81 -6.70 -16.41
CA PHE A 85 -7.00 -6.08 -15.10
C PHE A 85 -8.46 -6.14 -14.69
N LYS A 86 -8.70 -6.55 -13.44
CA LYS A 86 -10.04 -6.71 -12.88
C LYS A 86 -10.76 -5.37 -12.66
N THR A 87 -10.01 -4.31 -12.37
CA THR A 87 -10.56 -2.96 -12.14
C THR A 87 -9.68 -1.89 -12.78
N PRO A 88 -10.23 -0.70 -13.09
CA PRO A 88 -9.46 0.44 -13.57
C PRO A 88 -8.32 0.83 -12.61
N ILE A 89 -8.57 0.69 -11.31
CA ILE A 89 -7.59 1.03 -10.27
C ILE A 89 -6.39 0.08 -10.28
N MET A 90 -6.60 -1.22 -10.52
CA MET A 90 -5.48 -2.15 -10.66
C MET A 90 -4.60 -1.80 -11.86
N TYR A 91 -5.24 -1.39 -12.96
CA TYR A 91 -4.54 -0.95 -14.16
C TYR A 91 -3.73 0.34 -13.94
N ILE A 92 -4.34 1.38 -13.34
CA ILE A 92 -3.66 2.62 -12.96
C ILE A 92 -2.51 2.32 -12.00
N GLY A 93 -2.77 1.44 -11.04
CA GLY A 93 -1.82 0.92 -10.07
C GLY A 93 -0.55 0.38 -10.72
N ASP A 94 -0.73 -0.59 -11.59
CA ASP A 94 0.34 -1.30 -12.30
C ASP A 94 1.18 -0.35 -13.18
N PHE A 95 0.56 0.60 -13.87
CA PHE A 95 1.27 1.56 -14.72
C PHE A 95 2.16 2.52 -13.94
N ILE A 96 1.70 2.97 -12.77
CA ILE A 96 2.48 3.90 -11.95
C ILE A 96 3.61 3.17 -11.21
N THR A 97 3.39 1.94 -10.75
CA THR A 97 4.41 1.17 -10.00
C THR A 97 5.50 0.59 -10.89
N THR A 98 5.20 0.31 -12.16
CA THR A 98 6.17 -0.24 -13.13
C THR A 98 7.02 0.83 -13.82
N ASP A 99 6.67 2.12 -13.72
CA ASP A 99 7.52 3.20 -14.23
C ASP A 99 8.80 3.34 -13.38
N ASP A 100 9.96 3.34 -14.03
CA ASP A 100 11.26 3.32 -13.35
C ASP A 100 11.53 4.57 -12.49
N VAL A 101 10.92 5.71 -12.80
CA VAL A 101 11.16 6.97 -12.09
C VAL A 101 10.08 7.23 -11.05
N ILE A 102 8.81 7.10 -11.44
CA ILE A 102 7.66 7.33 -10.57
C ILE A 102 7.49 6.17 -9.58
N GLY A 103 7.65 4.94 -10.05
CA GLY A 103 7.69 3.75 -9.20
C GLY A 103 8.80 3.86 -8.16
N ASP A 104 9.95 4.46 -8.47
CA ASP A 104 11.02 4.71 -7.49
C ASP A 104 10.60 5.63 -6.34
N TYR A 105 9.72 6.61 -6.56
CA TYR A 105 9.17 7.42 -5.47
C TYR A 105 8.27 6.60 -4.54
N LEU A 106 7.56 5.62 -5.09
CA LEU A 106 6.81 4.64 -4.32
C LEU A 106 7.74 3.64 -3.61
N LYS A 107 8.85 3.23 -4.24
CA LYS A 107 9.89 2.38 -3.62
C LYS A 107 10.66 3.10 -2.52
N ARG A 108 10.85 4.42 -2.61
CA ARG A 108 11.51 5.24 -1.57
C ARG A 108 10.67 5.36 -0.29
N PHE A 109 9.36 5.09 -0.35
CA PHE A 109 8.53 4.90 0.84
C PHE A 109 8.79 3.53 1.50
N ASP A 110 9.21 2.55 0.72
CA ASP A 110 9.67 1.24 1.19
C ASP A 110 11.07 1.28 1.81
N PHE A 111 11.71 2.46 1.81
CA PHE A 111 12.87 2.81 2.63
C PHE A 111 12.48 3.43 3.98
N ILE A 112 11.24 3.21 4.45
CA ILE A 112 11.03 3.10 5.88
C ILE A 112 11.88 1.92 6.32
N SER A 113 13.00 2.20 6.99
CA SER A 113 13.79 1.11 7.57
C SER A 113 12.84 0.25 8.40
N LYS A 114 13.02 -1.07 8.43
CA LYS A 114 12.17 -1.96 9.24
C LYS A 114 11.93 -1.41 10.65
N LYS A 115 12.93 -0.72 11.19
CA LYS A 115 12.89 0.04 12.45
C LYS A 115 11.87 1.20 12.45
N GLU A 116 11.84 2.05 11.44
CA GLU A 116 10.82 3.12 11.34
C GLU A 116 9.38 2.59 11.22
N LEU A 117 9.18 1.43 10.57
CA LEU A 117 7.86 0.78 10.48
C LEU A 117 7.46 0.20 11.85
N ILE A 118 8.43 -0.41 12.53
CA ILE A 118 8.30 -0.87 13.91
C ILE A 118 7.96 0.31 14.84
N ASP A 119 8.66 1.43 14.73
CA ASP A 119 8.48 2.61 15.58
C ASP A 119 7.09 3.23 15.36
N ALA A 120 6.67 3.41 14.10
CA ALA A 120 5.33 3.93 13.78
C ALA A 120 4.20 3.00 14.28
N PHE A 121 4.38 1.69 14.15
CA PHE A 121 3.43 0.71 14.68
C PHE A 121 3.43 0.70 16.22
N ALA A 122 4.59 0.82 16.84
CA ALA A 122 4.74 0.87 18.29
C ALA A 122 4.08 2.11 18.89
N ASP A 123 4.26 3.28 18.26
CA ASP A 123 3.59 4.53 18.65
C ASP A 123 2.07 4.41 18.54
N TYR A 124 1.57 3.84 17.43
CA TYR A 124 0.15 3.54 17.27
C TYR A 124 -0.36 2.63 18.40
N CYS A 125 0.36 1.55 18.74
CA CYS A 125 0.02 0.68 19.87
C CYS A 125 0.03 1.42 21.23
N ALA A 126 0.98 2.32 21.44
CA ALA A 126 1.10 3.10 22.67
C ALA A 126 -0.11 4.01 22.89
N ASP A 127 -0.68 4.60 21.83
CA ASP A 127 -1.92 5.40 21.90
C ASP A 127 -3.11 4.59 22.44
N TYR A 128 -3.14 3.27 22.23
CA TYR A 128 -4.15 2.36 22.78
C TYR A 128 -3.76 1.76 24.15
N GLY A 129 -2.66 2.22 24.75
CA GLY A 129 -2.15 1.73 26.03
C GLY A 129 -1.59 0.30 25.97
N ILE A 130 -1.15 -0.14 24.79
CA ILE A 130 -0.52 -1.45 24.59
C ILE A 130 0.99 -1.29 24.79
N SER A 131 1.61 -2.16 25.61
CA SER A 131 3.06 -2.16 25.79
C SER A 131 3.73 -2.94 24.66
N VAL A 132 4.74 -2.35 24.02
CA VAL A 132 5.49 -2.92 22.89
C VAL A 132 6.92 -3.23 23.31
N TYR A 133 7.41 -4.42 22.98
CA TYR A 133 8.78 -4.85 23.24
C TYR A 133 9.44 -5.30 21.93
N SER A 134 10.61 -4.72 21.61
CA SER A 134 11.45 -5.21 20.51
C SER A 134 12.10 -6.54 20.88
N THR A 135 12.08 -7.49 19.95
CA THR A 135 12.72 -8.80 20.10
C THR A 135 13.93 -8.97 19.19
N GLU A 136 14.45 -7.88 18.59
CA GLU A 136 15.60 -7.89 17.67
C GLU A 136 16.83 -8.62 18.26
N ASP A 137 17.06 -8.52 19.57
CA ASP A 137 18.19 -9.17 20.26
C ASP A 137 17.93 -10.64 20.63
N ILE A 138 16.71 -11.15 20.44
CA ILE A 138 16.28 -12.49 20.87
C ILE A 138 16.10 -13.40 19.64
N LYS A 139 17.19 -14.08 19.27
CA LYS A 139 17.25 -14.92 18.05
C LYS A 139 16.30 -16.12 18.06
N ASP A 140 15.96 -16.63 19.25
CA ASP A 140 15.27 -17.92 19.40
C ASP A 140 13.81 -17.91 18.94
N TYR A 141 13.16 -16.75 18.90
CA TYR A 141 11.73 -16.65 18.57
C TYR A 141 11.45 -16.13 17.15
N SER A 142 12.44 -15.53 16.47
CA SER A 142 12.30 -14.93 15.12
C SER A 142 11.11 -13.95 14.99
N LEU A 143 10.71 -13.33 16.10
CA LEU A 143 9.67 -12.30 16.19
C LEU A 143 10.30 -10.92 16.00
N ASP A 144 9.54 -9.97 15.47
CA ASP A 144 10.01 -8.59 15.37
C ASP A 144 9.58 -7.77 16.60
N LEU A 145 8.34 -7.93 17.06
CA LEU A 145 7.85 -7.32 18.29
C LEU A 145 6.99 -8.30 19.11
N TYR A 146 6.89 -8.00 20.39
CA TYR A 146 5.99 -8.64 21.33
C TYR A 146 5.13 -7.60 22.04
N LEU A 147 3.81 -7.76 21.99
CA LEU A 147 2.85 -6.84 22.59
C LEU A 147 2.25 -7.44 23.87
N ILE A 148 2.00 -6.58 24.85
CA ILE A 148 1.24 -6.93 26.05
C ILE A 148 0.10 -5.93 26.23
N LYS A 149 -1.14 -6.43 26.18
CA LYS A 149 -2.35 -5.67 26.48
C LYS A 149 -2.91 -6.10 27.83
N LYS A 150 -3.06 -5.16 28.77
CA LYS A 150 -3.46 -5.47 30.16
C LYS A 150 -4.98 -5.48 30.41
N LYS A 151 -5.82 -4.98 29.47
CA LYS A 151 -7.27 -4.85 29.68
C LYS A 151 -8.08 -5.37 28.48
N PRO A 152 -9.20 -6.09 28.69
CA PRO A 152 -9.77 -6.53 29.99
C PRO A 152 -9.07 -7.76 30.61
N PHE A 153 -8.22 -8.47 29.85
CA PHE A 153 -7.36 -9.56 30.33
C PHE A 153 -5.95 -9.37 29.76
N LEU A 154 -4.94 -9.97 30.41
CA LEU A 154 -3.59 -10.00 29.87
C LEU A 154 -3.60 -10.79 28.55
N ARG A 155 -3.33 -10.10 27.44
CA ARG A 155 -3.14 -10.72 26.13
C ARG A 155 -1.75 -10.42 25.63
N THR A 156 -1.17 -11.43 24.99
CA THR A 156 0.15 -11.37 24.38
C THR A 156 -0.01 -11.51 22.88
N GLU A 157 0.68 -10.64 22.13
CA GLU A 157 0.60 -10.66 20.68
C GLU A 157 2.01 -10.72 20.08
N ALA A 158 2.20 -11.66 19.16
CA ALA A 158 3.43 -11.78 18.39
C ALA A 158 3.28 -10.97 17.10
N VAL A 159 4.24 -10.08 16.83
CA VAL A 159 4.18 -9.19 15.67
C VAL A 159 5.30 -9.54 14.69
N PHE A 160 4.91 -9.66 13.43
CA PHE A 160 5.79 -9.86 12.29
C PHE A 160 5.70 -8.65 11.38
N VAL A 161 6.82 -7.97 11.18
CA VAL A 161 6.93 -6.79 10.33
C VAL A 161 7.75 -7.15 9.10
N ARG A 162 7.15 -7.05 7.91
CA ARG A 162 7.82 -7.32 6.62
C ARG A 162 7.67 -6.14 5.68
N THR A 163 8.80 -5.53 5.34
CA THR A 163 8.87 -4.50 4.30
C THR A 163 8.54 -5.08 2.93
N GLY A 164 8.23 -4.23 1.95
CA GLY A 164 8.01 -4.70 0.59
C GLY A 164 9.22 -5.41 -0.01
N GLU A 165 10.45 -5.11 0.41
CA GLU A 165 11.62 -5.87 -0.03
C GLU A 165 11.70 -7.28 0.55
N GLU A 166 11.30 -7.46 1.80
CA GLU A 166 11.23 -8.78 2.45
C GLU A 166 10.09 -9.64 1.89
N MET A 167 9.09 -9.06 1.23
CA MET A 167 7.90 -9.75 0.71
C MET A 167 8.14 -10.46 -0.64
N THR A 168 9.18 -11.29 -0.70
CA THR A 168 9.38 -12.29 -1.77
C THR A 168 8.55 -13.55 -1.48
N GLU A 169 8.26 -14.38 -2.49
CA GLU A 169 7.50 -15.63 -2.28
C GLU A 169 8.13 -16.57 -1.25
N GLU A 170 9.46 -16.69 -1.26
CA GLU A 170 10.20 -17.53 -0.32
C GLU A 170 10.10 -17.01 1.11
N ASN A 171 10.37 -15.72 1.31
CA ASN A 171 10.31 -15.08 2.62
C ASN A 171 8.88 -14.98 3.15
N TYR A 172 7.89 -14.80 2.27
CA TYR A 172 6.48 -14.79 2.64
C TYR A 172 6.05 -16.17 3.15
N LYS A 173 6.45 -17.26 2.48
CA LYS A 173 6.23 -18.64 2.96
C LYS A 173 6.92 -18.88 4.31
N ASN A 174 8.15 -18.41 4.48
CA ASN A 174 8.85 -18.52 5.76
C ASN A 174 8.13 -17.74 6.87
N THR A 175 7.63 -16.54 6.56
CA THR A 175 6.85 -15.75 7.53
C THR A 175 5.56 -16.44 7.92
N PHE A 176 4.91 -17.13 6.98
CA PHE A 176 3.76 -17.99 7.24
C PHE A 176 4.06 -19.07 8.29
N TYR A 177 5.20 -19.76 8.11
CA TYR A 177 5.67 -20.76 9.05
C TYR A 177 5.90 -20.16 10.45
N LEU A 178 6.58 -19.00 10.52
CA LEU A 178 6.85 -18.33 11.79
C LEU A 178 5.58 -17.88 12.52
N ILE A 179 4.59 -17.35 11.80
CA ILE A 179 3.28 -16.98 12.38
C ILE A 179 2.61 -18.21 13.00
N ASN A 180 2.64 -19.34 12.29
CA ASN A 180 2.04 -20.58 12.77
C ASN A 180 2.77 -21.18 13.99
N GLU A 181 4.08 -20.99 14.12
CA GLU A 181 4.80 -21.38 15.34
C GLU A 181 4.49 -20.42 16.50
N ALA A 182 4.43 -19.13 16.23
CA ALA A 182 4.14 -18.12 17.26
C ALA A 182 2.72 -18.23 17.82
N SER A 183 1.73 -18.63 17.01
CA SER A 183 0.34 -18.82 17.45
C SER A 183 0.16 -19.94 18.48
N LYS A 184 1.17 -20.81 18.67
CA LYS A 184 1.17 -21.82 19.74
C LYS A 184 1.45 -21.24 21.13
N LEU A 185 2.02 -20.03 21.18
CA LEU A 185 2.51 -19.39 22.41
C LEU A 185 1.83 -18.05 22.68
N ALA A 186 1.70 -17.21 21.64
CA ALA A 186 1.03 -15.92 21.73
C ALA A 186 -0.48 -16.10 21.60
N VAL A 187 -1.25 -15.29 22.33
CA VAL A 187 -2.71 -15.32 22.25
C VAL A 187 -3.12 -14.95 20.83
N TRP A 188 -2.61 -13.82 20.31
CA TRP A 188 -2.88 -13.33 18.96
C TRP A 188 -1.58 -13.15 18.15
N THR A 189 -1.70 -13.13 16.83
CA THR A 189 -0.59 -12.80 15.93
C THR A 189 -0.97 -11.60 15.08
N VAL A 190 0.01 -10.74 14.83
CA VAL A 190 -0.16 -9.52 14.03
C VAL A 190 0.89 -9.53 12.94
N PHE A 191 0.46 -9.31 11.71
CA PHE A 191 1.30 -9.18 10.54
C PHE A 191 1.18 -7.75 10.01
N VAL A 192 2.32 -7.07 9.94
CA VAL A 192 2.43 -5.69 9.48
C VAL A 192 3.27 -5.69 8.21
N THR A 193 2.78 -5.05 7.17
CA THR A 193 3.55 -4.89 5.93
C THR A 193 3.37 -3.50 5.34
N THR A 194 4.15 -3.16 4.31
CA THR A 194 3.98 -1.89 3.60
C THR A 194 3.01 -2.06 2.44
N PRO A 195 2.49 -0.96 1.86
CA PRO A 195 1.71 -1.02 0.63
C PRO A 195 2.43 -1.77 -0.52
N ARG A 196 3.76 -1.72 -0.59
CA ARG A 196 4.52 -2.48 -1.61
C ARG A 196 4.56 -3.98 -1.32
N GLY A 197 4.60 -4.39 -0.05
CA GLY A 197 4.40 -5.79 0.33
C GLY A 197 3.04 -6.31 -0.13
N VAL A 198 2.00 -5.47 0.00
CA VAL A 198 0.67 -5.76 -0.55
C VAL A 198 0.70 -5.87 -2.06
N CYS A 199 1.38 -4.97 -2.78
CA CYS A 199 1.50 -5.06 -4.23
C CYS A 199 2.23 -6.34 -4.70
N LYS A 200 3.28 -6.79 -3.98
CA LYS A 200 4.05 -7.97 -4.37
C LYS A 200 3.27 -9.28 -4.22
N ILE A 201 2.47 -9.43 -3.17
CA ILE A 201 1.74 -10.68 -2.89
C ILE A 201 0.28 -10.63 -3.38
N GLY A 202 -0.33 -9.45 -3.34
CA GLY A 202 -1.74 -9.21 -3.61
C GLY A 202 -2.58 -9.14 -2.34
N LEU A 203 -3.37 -8.06 -2.19
CA LEU A 203 -4.21 -7.81 -1.00
C LEU A 203 -5.20 -8.95 -0.72
N ASP A 204 -5.89 -9.44 -1.75
CA ASP A 204 -6.91 -10.50 -1.59
C ASP A 204 -6.27 -11.82 -1.12
N ARG A 205 -5.02 -12.07 -1.54
CA ARG A 205 -4.24 -13.21 -1.07
C ARG A 205 -3.81 -13.01 0.38
N LEU A 206 -3.23 -11.85 0.71
CA LEU A 206 -2.82 -11.52 2.08
C LEU A 206 -3.97 -11.62 3.08
N LYS A 207 -5.14 -11.06 2.75
CA LYS A 207 -6.32 -11.15 3.62
C LYS A 207 -6.72 -12.59 3.90
N ARG A 208 -6.89 -13.38 2.83
CA ARG A 208 -7.26 -14.80 2.94
C ARG A 208 -6.24 -15.60 3.74
N ASP A 209 -4.97 -15.37 3.46
CA ASP A 209 -3.85 -16.06 4.07
C ASP A 209 -3.75 -15.71 5.58
N MET A 210 -3.88 -14.44 5.95
CA MET A 210 -3.88 -14.00 7.35
C MET A 210 -5.14 -14.45 8.10
N GLU A 211 -6.30 -14.45 7.46
CA GLU A 211 -7.55 -15.02 8.01
C GLU A 211 -7.38 -16.50 8.34
N ASN A 212 -6.77 -17.28 7.44
CA ASN A 212 -6.48 -18.71 7.67
C ASN A 212 -5.51 -18.95 8.82
N LEU A 213 -4.60 -18.01 9.08
CA LEU A 213 -3.67 -18.06 10.21
C LEU A 213 -4.23 -17.46 11.50
N ASN A 214 -5.45 -16.93 11.48
CA ASN A 214 -6.03 -16.14 12.57
C ASN A 214 -5.08 -15.01 13.02
N ALA A 215 -4.49 -14.32 12.04
CA ALA A 215 -3.57 -13.21 12.20
C ALA A 215 -4.22 -11.88 11.79
N TRP A 216 -3.92 -10.82 12.52
CA TRP A 216 -4.35 -9.46 12.15
C TRP A 216 -3.43 -8.89 11.09
N LEU A 217 -3.99 -8.26 10.06
CA LEU A 217 -3.24 -7.62 8.99
C LEU A 217 -3.26 -6.09 9.16
N TYR A 218 -2.08 -5.49 9.21
CA TYR A 218 -1.87 -4.04 9.14
C TYR A 218 -1.00 -3.70 7.92
N VAL A 219 -1.34 -2.60 7.23
CA VAL A 219 -0.69 -2.11 6.02
C VAL A 219 -0.38 -0.63 6.16
#